data_AF-A0A2D4GVV3-F1
#
_entry.id   AF-A0A2D4GVV3-F1
#
_cell.length_a   1.000
_cell.length_b   1.000
_cell.length_c   1.000
_cell.angle_alpha   90.00
_cell.angle_beta   90.00
_cell.angle_gamma   90.00
#
_symmetry.space_group_name_H-M   'P 1'
#
loop_
_entity.id
_entity.type
_entity.pdbx_description
1 polymer ?
#
loop_
_entity_poly.entity_id
_entity_poly.type
_entity_poly.pdbx_seq_one_letter_code
_entity_poly.pdbx_strand_id
1 'polypeptide(L)'
;VLQCHPKNYGSFLRAVHKEFHISSSETFVITTTERKQITSENFGRIVKDKMTLYLLQRVNQSLTSATKERIEFFPHYDTLLKSGTYEYYASKMQNPLPYALAELIDNSLSATSQNSGNR
;
A
#
# COMPACT_ATOMS: atom_id res chain seq x y z
N VAL A 1 -13.09 -6.45 14.83
CA VAL A 1 -11.63 -6.22 15.00
C VAL A 1 -11.17 -7.07 16.16
N LEU A 2 -10.21 -7.99 15.95
CA LEU A 2 -9.69 -8.82 17.04
C LEU A 2 -8.99 -7.94 18.07
N GLN A 3 -9.47 -7.94 19.31
CA GLN A 3 -8.80 -7.24 20.40
C GLN A 3 -7.68 -8.12 20.96
N CYS A 4 -6.44 -7.86 20.53
CA CYS A 4 -5.26 -8.60 20.98
C CYS A 4 -4.11 -7.64 21.32
N HIS A 5 -3.24 -8.05 22.26
CA HIS A 5 -2.07 -7.26 22.63
C HIS A 5 -1.06 -7.22 21.46
N PRO A 6 -0.45 -6.07 21.11
CA PRO A 6 0.15 -5.83 19.79
C PRO A 6 1.34 -6.72 19.37
N LYS A 7 1.86 -7.61 20.22
CA LYS A 7 3.05 -8.43 19.91
C LYS A 7 3.01 -9.85 20.49
N ASN A 8 1.88 -10.30 21.03
CA ASN A 8 1.79 -11.62 21.65
C ASN A 8 1.00 -12.57 20.75
N TYR A 9 1.70 -13.52 20.12
CA TYR A 9 1.08 -14.53 19.28
C TYR A 9 0.04 -15.39 20.02
N GLY A 10 0.29 -15.71 21.29
CA GLY A 10 -0.64 -16.49 22.11
C GLY A 10 -1.95 -15.75 22.41
N SER A 11 -1.89 -14.44 22.65
CA SER A 11 -3.12 -13.64 22.83
C SER A 11 -3.89 -13.51 21.51
N PHE A 12 -3.18 -13.38 20.39
CA PHE A 12 -3.77 -13.38 19.06
C PHE A 12 -4.45 -14.72 18.73
N LEU A 13 -3.81 -15.85 18.97
CA LEU A 13 -4.40 -17.18 18.78
C LEU A 13 -5.67 -17.38 19.63
N ARG A 14 -5.64 -16.99 20.91
CA ARG A 14 -6.83 -17.05 21.78
C ARG A 14 -7.98 -16.21 21.23
N ALA A 15 -7.68 -15.03 20.69
CA ALA A 15 -8.68 -14.18 20.05
C ALA A 15 -9.27 -14.84 18.79
N VAL A 16 -8.44 -15.50 17.97
CA VAL A 16 -8.90 -16.24 16.78
C VAL A 16 -9.81 -17.41 17.17
N HIS A 17 -9.42 -18.24 18.15
CA HIS A 17 -10.28 -19.32 18.66
C HIS A 17 -11.63 -18.80 19.14
N LYS A 18 -11.63 -17.69 19.88
CA LYS A 18 -12.84 -17.08 20.42
C LYS A 18 -13.75 -16.51 19.33
N GLU A 19 -13.20 -15.75 18.40
CA GLU A 19 -13.97 -15.04 17.37
C GLU A 19 -14.57 -16.01 16.33
N PHE A 20 -13.83 -17.05 15.96
CA PHE A 20 -14.27 -18.01 14.96
C PHE A 20 -14.85 -19.30 15.56
N HIS A 21 -15.05 -19.35 16.88
CA HIS A 21 -15.61 -20.50 17.60
C HIS A 21 -14.88 -21.83 17.31
N ILE A 22 -13.55 -21.78 17.17
CA ILE A 22 -12.73 -22.95 16.85
C ILE A 22 -12.39 -23.70 18.15
N SER A 23 -12.66 -25.00 18.18
CA SER A 23 -12.29 -25.85 19.32
C SER A 23 -10.79 -25.83 19.61
N SER A 24 -10.41 -25.94 20.89
CA SER A 24 -9.00 -26.08 21.28
C SER A 24 -8.35 -27.36 20.78
N SER A 25 -9.14 -28.36 20.37
CA SER A 25 -8.65 -29.61 19.78
C SER A 25 -8.39 -29.52 18.27
N GLU A 26 -8.88 -28.47 17.61
CA GLU A 26 -8.76 -28.31 16.17
C GLU A 26 -7.39 -27.72 15.81
N THR A 27 -6.74 -28.30 14.81
CA THR A 27 -5.44 -27.85 14.32
C THR A 27 -5.61 -26.95 13.11
N PHE A 28 -5.04 -25.75 13.21
CA PHE A 28 -4.98 -24.79 12.10
C PHE A 28 -3.64 -24.07 12.10
N VAL A 29 -3.37 -23.40 10.99
CA VAL A 29 -2.23 -22.49 10.82
C VAL A 29 -2.74 -21.14 10.38
N ILE A 30 -2.01 -20.11 10.80
CA ILE A 30 -2.21 -18.74 10.30
C ILE A 30 -1.04 -18.41 9.39
N THR A 31 -1.31 -17.90 8.19
CA THR A 31 -0.27 -17.53 7.23
C THR A 31 -0.46 -16.13 6.69
N THR A 32 0.62 -15.55 6.15
CA THR A 32 0.50 -14.40 5.24
C THR A 32 -0.21 -14.80 3.94
N THR A 33 -0.54 -13.82 3.10
CA THR A 33 -1.07 -14.05 1.74
C THR A 33 -0.08 -14.82 0.84
N GLU A 34 1.22 -14.75 1.16
CA GLU A 34 2.32 -15.52 0.54
C GLU A 34 2.56 -16.91 1.17
N ARG A 35 1.64 -17.42 2.01
CA ARG A 35 1.76 -18.73 2.71
C ARG A 35 2.92 -18.84 3.69
N LYS A 36 3.46 -17.72 4.19
CA LYS A 36 4.43 -17.77 5.29
C LYS A 36 3.71 -17.99 6.61
N GLN A 37 3.99 -19.11 7.29
CA GLN A 37 3.36 -19.43 8.56
C GLN A 37 3.78 -18.45 9.66
N ILE A 38 2.80 -17.99 10.43
CA ILE A 38 2.97 -17.14 11.59
C ILE A 38 3.23 -18.01 12.82
N THR A 39 4.27 -17.67 13.58
CA THR A 39 4.69 -18.37 14.80
C THR A 39 4.99 -17.36 15.91
N SER A 40 5.16 -17.83 17.14
CA SER A 40 5.58 -16.98 18.27
C SER A 40 6.89 -16.24 18.00
N GLU A 41 7.82 -16.86 17.29
CA GLU A 41 9.15 -16.30 16.97
C GLU A 41 9.09 -15.16 15.96
N ASN A 42 8.14 -15.21 15.03
CA ASN A 42 8.10 -14.28 13.89
C ASN A 42 6.96 -13.26 13.96
N PHE A 43 5.97 -13.46 14.85
CA PHE A 43 4.75 -12.66 14.96
C PHE A 43 5.05 -11.16 15.03
N GLY A 44 5.85 -10.73 16.01
CA GLY A 44 6.14 -9.31 16.23
C GLY A 44 6.98 -8.63 15.14
N ARG A 45 7.58 -9.41 14.23
CA ARG A 45 8.38 -8.90 13.11
C ARG A 45 7.59 -8.84 11.81
N ILE A 46 6.69 -9.79 11.60
CA ILE A 46 5.99 -9.98 10.32
C ILE A 46 4.60 -9.37 10.36
N VAL A 47 3.85 -9.57 11.44
CA VAL A 47 2.46 -9.09 11.53
C VAL A 47 2.49 -7.58 11.77
N LYS A 48 1.96 -6.85 10.79
CA LYS A 48 1.84 -5.39 10.81
C LYS A 48 0.37 -4.99 10.78
N ASP A 49 0.11 -3.72 11.08
CA ASP A 49 -1.23 -3.16 10.99
C ASP A 49 -1.83 -3.34 9.58
N LYS A 50 -3.15 -3.55 9.52
CA LYS A 50 -3.94 -3.77 8.28
C LYS A 50 -3.51 -4.94 7.38
N MET A 51 -2.63 -5.83 7.83
CA MET A 51 -2.23 -7.00 7.06
C MET A 51 -3.39 -7.97 6.87
N THR A 52 -3.51 -8.57 5.68
CA THR A 52 -4.43 -9.69 5.45
C THR A 52 -3.72 -11.00 5.80
N LEU A 53 -4.39 -11.86 6.58
CA LEU A 53 -3.87 -13.17 6.98
C LEU A 53 -4.87 -14.27 6.56
N TYR A 54 -4.36 -15.48 6.32
CA TYR A 54 -5.18 -16.66 6.09
C TYR A 54 -5.23 -17.54 7.32
N LEU A 55 -6.41 -18.11 7.56
CA LEU A 55 -6.63 -19.20 8.49
C LEU A 55 -6.87 -20.48 7.69
N LEU A 56 -5.98 -21.47 7.83
CA LEU A 56 -5.95 -22.69 7.01
C LEU A 56 -5.73 -23.93 7.89
N GLN A 57 -6.08 -25.12 7.42
CA GLN A 57 -5.77 -26.40 8.08
C GLN A 57 -4.27 -26.76 7.97
N ARG A 58 -3.63 -26.40 6.84
CA ARG A 58 -2.20 -26.60 6.60
C ARG A 58 -1.66 -25.52 5.66
N VAL A 59 -0.37 -25.24 5.74
CA VAL A 59 0.28 -24.13 5.01
C VAL A 59 -0.01 -24.16 3.50
N ASN A 60 0.03 -25.35 2.90
CA ASN A 60 -0.14 -25.56 1.45
C ASN A 60 -1.57 -25.99 1.08
N GLN A 61 -2.58 -25.73 1.93
CA GLN A 61 -3.97 -26.01 1.59
C GLN A 61 -4.38 -25.23 0.32
N SER A 62 -5.06 -25.88 -0.63
CA SER A 62 -5.60 -25.18 -1.80
C SER A 62 -6.69 -24.18 -1.36
N LEU A 63 -6.66 -22.97 -1.92
CA LEU A 63 -7.74 -22.01 -1.67
C LEU A 63 -8.95 -22.43 -2.49
N THR A 64 -10.03 -22.82 -1.81
CA THR A 64 -11.30 -23.22 -2.44
C THR A 64 -12.05 -22.03 -3.05
N SER A 65 -11.69 -20.80 -2.64
CA SER A 65 -12.22 -19.57 -3.19
C SER A 65 -11.15 -18.48 -3.19
N ALA A 66 -11.28 -17.52 -4.10
CA ALA A 66 -10.40 -16.36 -4.16
C ALA A 66 -10.60 -15.45 -2.94
N THR A 67 -9.52 -14.86 -2.46
CA THR A 67 -9.50 -13.91 -1.34
C THR A 67 -9.29 -12.49 -1.87
N LYS A 68 -9.57 -11.49 -1.02
CA LYS A 68 -9.32 -10.08 -1.33
C LYS A 68 -8.34 -9.52 -0.31
N GLU A 69 -7.11 -9.28 -0.73
CA GLU A 69 -6.11 -8.59 0.07
C GLU A 69 -6.29 -7.07 -0.03
N ARG A 70 -6.45 -6.41 1.11
CA ARG A 70 -6.54 -4.95 1.14
C ARG A 70 -5.15 -4.35 0.94
N ILE A 71 -5.02 -3.44 -0.02
CA ILE A 71 -3.80 -2.68 -0.28
C ILE A 71 -4.08 -1.18 -0.26
N GLU A 72 -3.06 -0.40 0.05
CA GLU A 72 -3.04 1.05 -0.11
C GLU A 72 -1.94 1.37 -1.15
N PHE A 73 -2.32 2.01 -2.26
CA PHE A 73 -1.42 2.32 -3.38
C PHE A 73 -1.43 3.81 -3.71
N PHE A 74 -1.26 4.64 -2.68
CA PHE A 74 -1.13 6.08 -2.88
C PHE A 74 0.03 6.38 -3.83
N PRO A 75 -0.12 7.35 -4.75
CA PRO A 75 1.00 7.81 -5.57
C PRO A 75 2.19 8.14 -4.68
N HIS A 76 3.36 7.60 -5.01
CA HIS A 76 4.58 7.94 -4.29
C HIS A 76 4.86 9.43 -4.45
N TYR A 77 5.50 10.09 -3.47
CA TYR A 77 5.78 11.53 -3.56
C TYR A 77 6.62 11.90 -4.80
N ASP A 78 7.36 10.92 -5.34
CA ASP A 78 8.07 11.03 -6.62
C ASP A 78 7.16 11.38 -7.80
N THR A 79 5.87 11.06 -7.74
CA THR A 79 4.90 11.50 -8.75
C THR A 79 4.91 13.02 -8.94
N LEU A 80 5.19 13.78 -7.87
CA LEU A 80 5.36 15.23 -7.94
C LEU A 80 6.84 15.63 -8.03
N LEU A 81 7.69 15.07 -7.18
CA LEU A 81 9.11 15.47 -7.13
C LEU A 81 9.84 15.20 -8.44
N LYS A 82 9.48 14.11 -9.13
CA LYS A 82 10.10 13.69 -10.40
C LYS A 82 9.19 13.93 -11.61
N SER A 83 8.10 14.69 -11.44
CA SER A 83 7.11 14.90 -12.50
C SER A 83 7.69 15.51 -13.78
N GLY A 84 8.75 16.32 -13.67
CA GLY A 84 9.41 16.96 -14.81
C GLY A 84 10.80 16.42 -15.14
N THR A 85 11.33 15.43 -14.38
CA THR A 85 12.73 15.00 -14.51
C THR A 85 13.05 14.39 -15.87
N TYR A 86 12.06 13.74 -16.51
CA TYR A 86 12.24 13.01 -17.77
C TYR A 86 11.35 13.51 -18.92
N GLU A 87 10.65 14.63 -18.73
CA GLU A 87 9.69 15.14 -19.71
C GLU A 87 10.33 16.04 -20.77
N TYR A 88 11.31 16.85 -20.37
CA TYR A 88 11.90 17.88 -21.23
C TYR A 88 13.17 17.35 -21.94
N TYR A 89 12.99 16.64 -23.05
CA TYR A 89 14.09 16.14 -23.87
C TYR A 89 14.51 17.15 -24.96
N ALA A 90 15.80 17.21 -25.25
CA ALA A 90 16.32 18.03 -26.33
C ALA A 90 15.90 17.46 -27.69
N SER A 91 15.37 18.32 -28.56
CA SER A 91 15.00 17.98 -29.93
C SER A 91 15.35 19.13 -30.86
N LYS A 92 15.68 18.82 -32.12
CA LYS A 92 16.05 19.82 -33.15
C LYS A 92 17.16 20.80 -32.68
N MET A 93 18.12 20.32 -31.90
CA MET A 93 19.20 21.13 -31.28
C MET A 93 18.72 22.26 -30.38
N GLN A 94 17.48 22.19 -29.85
CA GLN A 94 16.97 23.18 -28.90
C GLN A 94 17.15 22.68 -27.47
N ASN A 95 17.62 23.58 -26.60
CA ASN A 95 17.66 23.34 -25.15
C ASN A 95 16.21 23.35 -24.63
N PRO A 96 15.75 22.31 -23.91
CA PRO A 96 14.36 22.19 -23.50
C PRO A 96 14.03 22.92 -22.19
N LEU A 97 15.00 23.48 -21.48
CA LEU A 97 14.78 24.25 -20.24
C LEU A 97 13.74 25.40 -20.39
N PRO A 98 13.74 26.20 -21.49
CA PRO A 98 12.73 27.23 -21.68
C PRO A 98 11.29 26.70 -21.76
N TYR A 99 11.08 25.42 -22.10
CA TYR A 99 9.73 24.85 -22.17
C TYR A 99 9.11 24.72 -20.78
N ALA A 100 9.89 24.33 -19.77
CA ALA A 100 9.42 24.31 -18.38
C ALA A 100 9.03 25.71 -17.88
N LEU A 101 9.73 26.76 -18.33
CA LEU A 101 9.36 28.15 -18.04
C LEU A 101 8.09 28.57 -18.80
N ALA A 102 7.93 28.14 -20.05
CA ALA A 102 6.75 28.44 -20.85
C ALA A 102 5.46 27.93 -20.19
N GLU A 103 5.47 26.75 -19.56
CA GLU A 103 4.30 26.26 -18.83
C GLU A 103 3.89 27.16 -17.65
N LEU A 104 4.86 27.77 -16.96
CA LEU A 104 4.61 28.74 -15.90
C LEU A 104 4.06 30.07 -16.46
N ILE A 105 4.52 30.47 -17.65
CA ILE A 105 3.99 31.63 -18.39
C ILE A 105 2.54 31.36 -18.80
N ASP A 106 2.24 30.18 -19.33
CA ASP A 106 0.89 29.79 -19.75
C ASP A 106 -0.09 29.85 -18.57
N ASN A 107 0.32 29.36 -17.39
CA ASN A 107 -0.46 29.50 -16.16
C ASN A 107 -0.71 30.96 -15.79
N SER A 108 0.31 31.81 -15.94
CA SER A 108 0.21 33.25 -15.64
C SER A 108 -0.72 33.97 -16.62
N LEU A 109 -0.62 33.69 -17.93
CA LEU A 109 -1.50 34.23 -18.97
C LEU A 109 -2.97 33.84 -18.75
N SER A 110 -3.21 32.60 -18.31
CA SER A 110 -4.54 32.13 -17.93
C SER A 110 -5.07 32.91 -16.71
N ALA A 111 -4.25 33.03 -15.66
CA ALA A 111 -4.61 33.71 -14.42
C ALA A 111 -4.89 35.21 -14.60
N THR A 112 -4.18 35.90 -15.49
CA THR A 112 -4.34 37.35 -15.73
C THR A 112 -5.31 37.68 -16.85
N SER A 113 -6.05 36.69 -17.37
CA SER A 113 -6.96 36.87 -18.51
C SER A 113 -8.07 37.91 -18.28
N GLN A 114 -8.42 38.22 -17.03
CA GLN A 114 -9.47 39.20 -16.70
C GLN A 114 -8.94 40.50 -16.09
N ASN A 115 -7.62 40.74 -16.12
CA ASN A 115 -7.07 41.99 -15.60
C ASN A 115 -7.51 43.18 -16.47
N SER A 116 -7.99 44.25 -15.80
CA SER A 116 -8.48 45.47 -16.45
C SER A 116 -7.40 46.39 -17.02
N GLY A 117 -6.13 45.97 -17.00
CA GLY A 117 -4.94 46.71 -17.43
C GLY A 117 -3.97 45.83 -18.22
N ASN A 118 -2.73 46.30 -18.44
CA ASN A 118 -1.77 45.57 -19.26
C ASN A 118 -1.48 44.15 -18.73
N ARG A 119 -1.39 43.23 -19.70
CA ARG A 119 -0.99 41.83 -19.56
C ARG A 119 0.48 41.66 -19.86
#